data_AF-A0A6I3MEY0-F1
#
_entry.id   AF-A0A6I3MEY0-F1
#
_cell.length_a   1.000
_cell.length_b   1.000
_cell.length_c   1.000
_cell.angle_alpha   90.00
_cell.angle_beta   90.00
_cell.angle_gamma   90.00
#
_symmetry.space_group_name_H-M   'P 1'
#
loop_
_entity.id
_entity.type
_entity.pdbx_description
1 polymer ?
#
loop_
_entity_poly.entity_id
_entity_poly.type
_entity_poly.pdbx_seq_one_letter_code
_entity_poly.pdbx_strand_id
1 'polypeptide(L)'
;MASSIEWTEKTWNPTTGCTHISKECDFCYAETETYRKKFNPNSDKYRLGFDVVVEHSKTLKEPYTWKTPRTVFVNSMSDMFHKDISLDFIKEVFEVMNDTPQHTYQILTKRHDILEKYSKELNWTDNIWMGVSVGNQIATRRIKSLVKCDAKHKFLSIEPFIEEITEIDLKGIDWVIVGGESGSNEVRPMKKEWVFKIKDKCSEQNVKFFFKQWGKTRNNPNPNDPTMNKSHRYYSKGGNELDGKIYWTNPTIKDDSTPTINLFGYDYLVMDELDDLVTIWELKAHLPLADKELLESLKEDIRINGLNDPILYIKTESGQKLVVEGHTRLMALKSLKKTGVATKELKETLNSLDEIKLWMVKHQLGRRNLSNAERISLAWLSKPTIEKLAKENLSKGGQVFSKNQLEEKEQTEIEKVDTYAEIAKIANSSRTSVVRFSQVLASGSETIIDNLLKGNISIGSAHASIKKEKPQQKTITETEKIEYLTVLKSIDEGKEKISNGDIDVIMVFDKTDKLDVLNKNPKIRIGVYYLS
;
A
#
# COMPACT_ATOMS: atom_id res chain seq x y z
N MET A 1 -15.97 -3.44 -15.31
CA MET A 1 -14.53 -3.11 -15.28
C MET A 1 -13.83 -4.01 -14.27
N ALA A 2 -12.53 -4.24 -14.45
CA ALA A 2 -11.70 -4.90 -13.44
C ALA A 2 -11.61 -4.02 -12.18
N SER A 3 -11.50 -4.64 -11.02
CA SER A 3 -11.33 -3.93 -9.75
C SER A 3 -9.93 -3.31 -9.65
N SER A 4 -9.81 -2.17 -8.97
CA SER A 4 -8.52 -1.61 -8.54
C SER A 4 -8.10 -2.07 -7.15
N ILE A 5 -8.89 -2.94 -6.51
CA ILE A 5 -8.61 -3.51 -5.20
C ILE A 5 -7.78 -4.78 -5.42
N GLU A 6 -6.60 -4.81 -4.84
CA GLU A 6 -5.48 -5.69 -5.20
C GLU A 6 -5.77 -7.20 -5.01
N TRP A 7 -6.70 -7.55 -4.15
CA TRP A 7 -7.02 -8.93 -3.77
C TRP A 7 -8.32 -9.47 -4.41
N THR A 8 -8.90 -8.74 -5.36
CA THR A 8 -10.14 -9.14 -6.04
C THR A 8 -10.12 -8.74 -7.51
N GLU A 9 -10.82 -9.48 -8.37
CA GLU A 9 -10.84 -9.20 -9.80
C GLU A 9 -12.00 -8.28 -10.20
N LYS A 10 -13.08 -8.28 -9.40
CA LYS A 10 -14.30 -7.52 -9.68
C LYS A 10 -14.99 -7.08 -8.39
N THR A 11 -15.66 -5.94 -8.43
CA THR A 11 -16.57 -5.52 -7.36
C THR A 11 -18.01 -5.65 -7.79
N TRP A 12 -18.87 -6.02 -6.86
CA TRP A 12 -20.32 -6.08 -7.02
C TRP A 12 -20.96 -5.39 -5.82
N ASN A 13 -21.81 -4.39 -6.04
CA ASN A 13 -22.32 -3.54 -4.96
C ASN A 13 -23.86 -3.61 -4.88
N PRO A 14 -24.48 -4.70 -4.39
CA PRO A 14 -25.93 -4.79 -4.26
C PRO A 14 -26.59 -3.66 -3.45
N THR A 15 -25.85 -3.03 -2.56
CA THR A 15 -26.33 -1.91 -1.74
C THR A 15 -25.38 -0.71 -1.85
N THR A 16 -25.88 0.49 -1.56
CA THR A 16 -25.06 1.70 -1.38
C THR A 16 -25.40 2.39 -0.07
N GLY A 17 -24.50 3.26 0.38
CA GLY A 17 -24.65 4.01 1.62
C GLY A 17 -24.24 3.21 2.84
N CYS A 18 -23.85 3.91 3.90
CA CYS A 18 -23.45 3.32 5.17
C CYS A 18 -23.49 4.38 6.28
N THR A 19 -23.29 3.95 7.52
CA THR A 19 -23.09 4.82 8.69
C THR A 19 -21.82 4.42 9.44
N HIS A 20 -21.19 5.38 10.10
CA HIS A 20 -19.98 5.18 10.90
C HIS A 20 -20.29 4.39 12.17
N ILE A 21 -19.48 3.38 12.50
CA ILE A 21 -19.67 2.52 13.70
C ILE A 21 -18.39 2.26 14.50
N SER A 22 -17.26 2.77 14.04
CA SER A 22 -15.95 2.55 14.68
C SER A 22 -14.93 3.55 14.16
N LYS A 23 -13.81 3.72 14.89
CA LYS A 23 -12.67 4.58 14.47
C LYS A 23 -12.11 4.24 13.08
N GLU A 24 -12.29 3.02 12.61
CA GLU A 24 -11.91 2.61 11.25
C GLU A 24 -12.71 3.34 10.15
N CYS A 25 -13.80 4.03 10.49
CA CYS A 25 -14.67 4.75 9.56
C CYS A 25 -14.27 6.22 9.37
N ASP A 26 -13.49 6.82 10.27
CA ASP A 26 -13.22 8.27 10.33
C ASP A 26 -12.69 8.87 9.01
N PHE A 27 -11.96 8.08 8.21
CA PHE A 27 -11.41 8.49 6.92
C PHE A 27 -11.80 7.50 5.79
N CYS A 28 -13.03 7.02 5.82
CA CYS A 28 -13.53 6.01 4.90
C CYS A 28 -13.40 6.44 3.42
N TYR A 29 -12.66 5.65 2.62
CA TYR A 29 -12.55 5.92 1.18
C TYR A 29 -13.91 5.81 0.47
N ALA A 30 -14.77 4.88 0.90
CA ALA A 30 -16.05 4.63 0.25
C ALA A 30 -17.00 5.83 0.41
N GLU A 31 -16.92 6.54 1.53
CA GLU A 31 -17.65 7.79 1.76
C GLU A 31 -17.21 8.88 0.79
N THR A 32 -15.89 9.12 0.71
CA THR A 32 -15.33 10.14 -0.18
C THR A 32 -15.63 9.85 -1.65
N GLU A 33 -15.44 8.59 -2.07
CA GLU A 33 -15.75 8.16 -3.44
C GLU A 33 -17.25 8.22 -3.75
N THR A 34 -18.13 7.96 -2.77
CA THR A 34 -19.58 8.10 -2.94
C THR A 34 -19.96 9.56 -3.17
N TYR A 35 -19.40 10.50 -2.38
CA TYR A 35 -19.64 11.93 -2.61
C TYR A 35 -19.11 12.40 -3.96
N ARG A 36 -17.95 11.90 -4.39
CA ARG A 36 -17.42 12.18 -5.73
C ARG A 36 -18.35 11.65 -6.84
N LYS A 37 -18.93 10.46 -6.65
CA LYS A 37 -19.86 9.83 -7.60
C LYS A 37 -21.25 10.46 -7.59
N LYS A 38 -21.70 11.02 -6.46
CA LYS A 38 -23.00 11.68 -6.30
C LYS A 38 -23.22 12.79 -7.34
N PHE A 39 -22.17 13.53 -7.68
CA PHE A 39 -22.21 14.62 -8.65
C PHE A 39 -21.87 14.18 -10.09
N ASN A 40 -21.68 12.88 -10.33
CA ASN A 40 -21.43 12.34 -11.66
C ASN A 40 -22.75 11.86 -12.29
N PRO A 41 -23.21 12.46 -13.42
CA PRO A 41 -24.46 12.08 -14.07
C PRO A 41 -24.48 10.64 -14.58
N ASN A 42 -23.31 9.99 -14.72
CA ASN A 42 -23.20 8.58 -15.12
C ASN A 42 -23.16 7.62 -13.91
N SER A 43 -23.53 8.08 -12.72
CA SER A 43 -23.43 7.32 -11.46
C SER A 43 -24.70 7.43 -10.61
N ASP A 44 -25.87 7.32 -11.24
CA ASP A 44 -27.20 7.41 -10.61
C ASP A 44 -27.35 6.59 -9.31
N LYS A 45 -26.69 5.44 -9.25
CA LYS A 45 -26.67 4.55 -8.09
C LYS A 45 -26.23 5.25 -6.79
N TYR A 46 -25.40 6.29 -6.88
CA TYR A 46 -24.80 7.01 -5.75
C TYR A 46 -25.42 8.40 -5.52
N ARG A 47 -26.49 8.76 -6.24
CA ARG A 47 -27.09 10.12 -6.22
C ARG A 47 -27.60 10.57 -4.85
N LEU A 48 -27.95 9.61 -3.98
CA LEU A 48 -28.46 9.90 -2.63
C LEU A 48 -27.35 10.17 -1.60
N GLY A 49 -26.08 10.00 -1.98
CA GLY A 49 -24.94 10.20 -1.08
C GLY A 49 -24.63 8.98 -0.22
N PHE A 50 -23.77 9.17 0.78
CA PHE A 50 -23.25 8.08 1.61
C PHE A 50 -24.16 7.76 2.80
N ASP A 51 -24.83 8.75 3.38
CA ASP A 51 -25.64 8.55 4.59
C ASP A 51 -27.00 7.90 4.33
N VAL A 52 -27.38 7.72 3.06
CA VAL A 52 -28.64 7.09 2.67
C VAL A 52 -28.37 5.68 2.17
N VAL A 53 -28.86 4.71 2.93
CA VAL A 53 -28.72 3.29 2.61
C VAL A 53 -29.79 2.87 1.61
N VAL A 54 -29.37 2.18 0.55
CA VAL A 54 -30.25 1.81 -0.58
C VAL A 54 -29.93 0.39 -1.04
N GLU A 55 -30.97 -0.41 -1.20
CA GLU A 55 -30.97 -1.73 -1.84
C GLU A 55 -31.17 -1.56 -3.35
N HIS A 56 -30.38 -2.26 -4.17
CA HIS A 56 -30.43 -2.15 -5.64
C HIS A 56 -30.75 -3.48 -6.31
N SER A 57 -32.02 -3.90 -6.29
CA SER A 57 -32.47 -5.18 -6.88
C SER A 57 -32.09 -5.33 -8.36
N LYS A 58 -31.99 -4.22 -9.12
CA LYS A 58 -31.53 -4.26 -10.53
C LYS A 58 -30.11 -4.84 -10.70
N THR A 59 -29.28 -4.71 -9.68
CA THR A 59 -27.87 -5.14 -9.71
C THR A 59 -27.72 -6.63 -9.40
N LEU A 60 -28.77 -7.29 -8.92
CA LEU A 60 -28.79 -8.73 -8.65
C LEU A 60 -28.59 -9.57 -9.91
N LYS A 61 -28.95 -9.02 -11.07
CA LYS A 61 -28.76 -9.68 -12.36
C LYS A 61 -27.31 -9.65 -12.86
N GLU A 62 -26.44 -8.83 -12.27
CA GLU A 62 -25.08 -8.63 -12.78
C GLU A 62 -24.24 -9.91 -12.78
N PRO A 63 -24.18 -10.71 -11.69
CA PRO A 63 -23.31 -11.88 -11.66
C PRO A 63 -23.65 -12.96 -12.69
N TYR A 64 -24.94 -13.16 -12.99
CA TYR A 64 -25.39 -14.08 -14.03
C TYR A 64 -24.85 -13.77 -15.43
N THR A 65 -24.42 -12.53 -15.67
CA THR A 65 -23.85 -12.13 -16.97
C THR A 65 -22.37 -12.48 -17.12
N TRP A 66 -21.68 -12.88 -16.05
CA TRP A 66 -20.24 -13.12 -16.06
C TRP A 66 -19.91 -14.56 -16.45
N LYS A 67 -19.44 -14.75 -17.69
CA LYS A 67 -19.15 -16.08 -18.23
C LYS A 67 -17.87 -16.73 -17.68
N THR A 68 -16.90 -15.93 -17.26
CA THR A 68 -15.60 -16.41 -16.76
C THR A 68 -15.62 -16.46 -15.23
N PRO A 69 -15.07 -17.51 -14.58
CA PRO A 69 -14.83 -17.52 -13.15
C PRO A 69 -14.13 -16.24 -12.69
N ARG A 70 -14.54 -15.74 -11.51
CA ARG A 70 -14.05 -14.47 -10.95
C ARG A 70 -13.98 -14.54 -9.45
N THR A 71 -13.01 -13.87 -8.88
CA THR A 71 -13.00 -13.44 -7.48
C THR A 71 -13.69 -12.09 -7.37
N VAL A 72 -14.75 -12.00 -6.54
CA VAL A 72 -15.68 -10.88 -6.50
C VAL A 72 -15.79 -10.33 -5.09
N PHE A 73 -15.43 -9.06 -4.89
CA PHE A 73 -15.68 -8.37 -3.63
C PHE A 73 -17.08 -7.77 -3.61
N VAL A 74 -17.90 -8.27 -2.69
CA VAL A 74 -19.30 -7.85 -2.48
C VAL A 74 -19.33 -6.64 -1.55
N ASN A 75 -20.05 -5.59 -1.97
CA ASN A 75 -20.25 -4.34 -1.23
C ASN A 75 -18.95 -3.58 -0.90
N SER A 76 -18.09 -3.38 -1.90
CA SER A 76 -16.87 -2.57 -1.75
C SER A 76 -17.11 -1.08 -1.42
N MET A 77 -18.34 -0.57 -1.46
CA MET A 77 -18.70 0.83 -1.25
C MET A 77 -19.73 1.05 -0.13
N SER A 78 -20.08 -0.01 0.59
CA SER A 78 -21.14 -0.05 1.61
C SER A 78 -20.88 -1.24 2.55
N ASP A 79 -21.84 -1.59 3.41
CA ASP A 79 -21.78 -2.79 4.24
C ASP A 79 -23.08 -3.58 4.05
N MET A 80 -22.98 -4.83 3.60
CA MET A 80 -24.16 -5.67 3.30
C MET A 80 -24.99 -5.94 4.57
N PHE A 81 -24.35 -5.96 5.74
CA PHE A 81 -25.00 -6.18 7.03
C PHE A 81 -25.37 -4.85 7.71
N HIS A 82 -25.61 -3.78 6.95
CA HIS A 82 -26.15 -2.54 7.52
C HIS A 82 -27.53 -2.76 8.13
N LYS A 83 -27.82 -2.12 9.26
CA LYS A 83 -29.10 -2.25 10.00
C LYS A 83 -30.35 -1.86 9.19
N ASP A 84 -30.15 -1.11 8.11
CA ASP A 84 -31.22 -0.60 7.24
C ASP A 84 -31.35 -1.41 5.94
N ILE A 85 -30.58 -2.51 5.82
CA ILE A 85 -30.76 -3.52 4.77
C ILE A 85 -31.60 -4.64 5.34
N SER A 86 -32.67 -4.99 4.64
CA SER A 86 -33.60 -6.04 5.02
C SER A 86 -32.95 -7.42 4.90
N LEU A 87 -33.35 -8.34 5.78
CA LEU A 87 -32.90 -9.73 5.70
C LEU A 87 -33.34 -10.40 4.39
N ASP A 88 -34.52 -10.08 3.89
CA ASP A 88 -35.03 -10.61 2.64
C ASP A 88 -34.12 -10.21 1.47
N PHE A 89 -33.68 -8.95 1.41
CA PHE A 89 -32.71 -8.54 0.40
C PHE A 89 -31.35 -9.21 0.56
N ILE A 90 -30.87 -9.42 1.80
CA ILE A 90 -29.63 -10.20 2.03
C ILE A 90 -29.80 -11.63 1.50
N LYS A 91 -30.96 -12.26 1.71
CA LYS A 91 -31.27 -13.60 1.18
C LYS A 91 -31.26 -13.61 -0.35
N GLU A 92 -31.84 -12.60 -1.01
CA GLU A 92 -31.76 -12.46 -2.48
C GLU A 92 -30.30 -12.34 -2.97
N VAL A 93 -29.46 -11.57 -2.27
CA VAL A 93 -28.02 -11.48 -2.62
C VAL A 93 -27.32 -12.84 -2.46
N PHE A 94 -27.65 -13.59 -1.41
CA PHE A 94 -27.13 -14.95 -1.20
C PHE A 94 -27.62 -15.93 -2.26
N GLU A 95 -28.88 -15.86 -2.67
CA GLU A 95 -29.43 -16.68 -3.77
C GLU A 95 -28.58 -16.49 -5.04
N VAL A 96 -28.28 -15.25 -5.43
CA VAL A 96 -27.42 -14.97 -6.59
C VAL A 96 -26.03 -15.61 -6.46
N MET A 97 -25.40 -15.53 -5.27
CA MET A 97 -24.07 -16.12 -5.05
C MET A 97 -24.10 -17.65 -5.08
N ASN A 98 -25.19 -18.26 -4.61
CA ASN A 98 -25.42 -19.70 -4.64
C ASN A 98 -25.69 -20.20 -6.07
N ASP A 99 -26.43 -19.44 -6.87
CA ASP A 99 -26.78 -19.77 -8.26
C ASP A 99 -25.62 -19.56 -9.24
N THR A 100 -24.55 -18.92 -8.80
CA THR A 100 -23.36 -18.65 -9.62
C THR A 100 -22.07 -19.18 -8.97
N PRO A 101 -21.99 -20.51 -8.70
CA PRO A 101 -20.89 -21.12 -7.94
C PRO A 101 -19.54 -21.10 -8.65
N GLN A 102 -19.50 -20.76 -9.94
CA GLN A 102 -18.26 -20.54 -10.70
C GLN A 102 -17.48 -19.30 -10.22
N HIS A 103 -18.11 -18.37 -9.50
CA HIS A 103 -17.45 -17.20 -8.93
C HIS A 103 -17.20 -17.39 -7.43
N THR A 104 -16.08 -16.87 -6.94
CA THR A 104 -15.79 -16.79 -5.50
C THR A 104 -16.14 -15.40 -5.00
N TYR A 105 -17.05 -15.33 -4.04
CA TYR A 105 -17.54 -14.08 -3.44
C TYR A 105 -16.86 -13.84 -2.11
N GLN A 106 -16.26 -12.67 -1.94
CA GLN A 106 -15.68 -12.21 -0.69
C GLN A 106 -16.59 -11.14 -0.11
N ILE A 107 -17.08 -11.36 1.09
CA ILE A 107 -17.94 -10.42 1.82
C ILE A 107 -17.14 -9.91 3.02
N LEU A 108 -17.14 -8.59 3.24
CA LEU A 108 -16.43 -7.97 4.35
C LEU A 108 -17.37 -7.05 5.12
N THR A 109 -17.39 -7.16 6.45
CA THR A 109 -18.26 -6.31 7.30
C THR A 109 -17.55 -5.79 8.55
N LYS A 110 -18.01 -4.63 9.04
CA LYS A 110 -17.71 -4.16 10.41
C LYS A 110 -18.87 -4.46 11.39
N ARG A 111 -20.03 -4.86 10.87
CA ARG A 111 -21.31 -5.08 11.59
C ARG A 111 -21.51 -6.56 11.93
N HIS A 112 -20.54 -7.06 12.68
CA HIS A 112 -20.43 -8.47 13.05
C HIS A 112 -21.61 -9.01 13.88
N ASP A 113 -22.33 -8.12 14.56
CA ASP A 113 -23.55 -8.41 15.33
C ASP A 113 -24.72 -8.79 14.43
N ILE A 114 -24.91 -8.09 13.31
CA ILE A 114 -25.94 -8.40 12.32
C ILE A 114 -25.56 -9.65 11.52
N LEU A 115 -24.26 -9.83 11.20
CA LEU A 115 -23.75 -11.08 10.66
C LEU A 115 -24.10 -12.27 11.57
N GLU A 116 -23.79 -12.17 12.87
CA GLU A 116 -24.06 -13.25 13.84
C GLU A 116 -25.56 -13.54 13.95
N LYS A 117 -26.40 -12.50 13.95
CA LYS A 117 -27.86 -12.63 13.98
C LYS A 117 -28.41 -13.39 12.77
N TYR A 118 -27.94 -13.07 11.57
CA TYR A 118 -28.52 -13.60 10.33
C TYR A 118 -27.81 -14.82 9.77
N SER A 119 -26.60 -15.16 10.24
CA SER A 119 -25.77 -16.24 9.67
C SER A 119 -26.52 -17.56 9.48
N LYS A 120 -27.37 -17.95 10.45
CA LYS A 120 -28.16 -19.20 10.42
C LYS A 120 -29.30 -19.22 9.42
N GLU A 121 -29.70 -18.06 8.90
CA GLU A 121 -30.77 -17.93 7.91
C GLU A 121 -30.24 -17.84 6.48
N LEU A 122 -28.92 -17.88 6.30
CA LEU A 122 -28.24 -17.71 5.03
C LEU A 122 -27.63 -19.04 4.58
N ASN A 123 -27.74 -19.32 3.28
CA ASN A 123 -27.17 -20.54 2.70
C ASN A 123 -25.70 -20.31 2.30
N TRP A 124 -24.77 -20.90 3.06
CA TRP A 124 -23.33 -20.75 2.86
C TRP A 124 -22.76 -21.89 2.02
N THR A 125 -22.44 -21.61 0.75
CA THR A 125 -21.67 -22.51 -0.11
C THR A 125 -20.18 -22.23 -0.08
N ASP A 126 -19.37 -23.19 -0.54
CA ASP A 126 -17.90 -23.10 -0.59
C ASP A 126 -17.37 -21.85 -1.32
N ASN A 127 -18.14 -21.30 -2.27
CA ASN A 127 -17.74 -20.12 -3.02
C ASN A 127 -18.03 -18.79 -2.31
N ILE A 128 -18.66 -18.81 -1.12
CA ILE A 128 -19.00 -17.62 -0.33
C ILE A 128 -18.04 -17.50 0.87
N TRP A 129 -17.14 -16.54 0.79
CA TRP A 129 -16.11 -16.24 1.78
C TRP A 129 -16.55 -15.07 2.65
N MET A 130 -16.45 -15.22 3.97
CA MET A 130 -16.86 -14.20 4.92
C MET A 130 -15.65 -13.63 5.64
N GLY A 131 -15.60 -12.31 5.80
CA GLY A 131 -14.58 -11.66 6.58
C GLY A 131 -15.07 -10.50 7.41
N VAL A 132 -14.27 -10.10 8.39
CA VAL A 132 -14.52 -8.91 9.20
C VAL A 132 -13.32 -7.98 9.16
N SER A 133 -13.57 -6.67 9.19
CA SER A 133 -12.49 -5.70 9.36
C SER A 133 -12.03 -5.65 10.82
N VAL A 134 -10.73 -5.61 11.09
CA VAL A 134 -10.12 -5.59 12.43
C VAL A 134 -8.93 -4.63 12.45
N GLY A 135 -9.18 -3.32 12.37
CA GLY A 135 -8.13 -2.30 12.28
C GLY A 135 -7.48 -1.87 13.60
N ASN A 136 -7.99 -2.33 14.75
CA ASN A 136 -7.51 -1.98 16.10
C ASN A 136 -7.87 -3.06 17.13
N GLN A 137 -7.32 -2.96 18.35
CA GLN A 137 -7.53 -3.96 19.42
C GLN A 137 -9.01 -4.16 19.77
N ILE A 138 -9.82 -3.10 19.84
CA ILE A 138 -11.25 -3.21 20.18
C ILE A 138 -12.02 -3.99 19.10
N ALA A 139 -11.64 -3.81 17.83
CA ALA A 139 -12.28 -4.47 16.70
C ALA A 139 -12.06 -5.99 16.67
N THR A 140 -11.06 -6.52 17.39
CA THR A 140 -10.78 -7.98 17.47
C THR A 140 -11.98 -8.77 18.00
N ARG A 141 -12.88 -8.14 18.75
CA ARG A 141 -14.15 -8.75 19.20
C ARG A 141 -15.00 -9.29 18.06
N ARG A 142 -14.86 -8.74 16.85
CA ARG A 142 -15.57 -9.17 15.63
C ARG A 142 -15.19 -10.60 15.20
N ILE A 143 -13.98 -11.03 15.52
CA ILE A 143 -13.45 -12.36 15.17
C ILE A 143 -14.33 -13.45 15.79
N LYS A 144 -14.81 -13.24 17.02
CA LYS A 144 -15.69 -14.21 17.71
C LYS A 144 -16.98 -14.46 16.94
N SER A 145 -17.61 -13.41 16.43
CA SER A 145 -18.81 -13.52 15.59
C SER A 145 -18.51 -14.16 14.24
N LEU A 146 -17.36 -13.83 13.63
CA LEU A 146 -16.93 -14.45 12.37
C LEU A 146 -16.73 -15.96 12.53
N VAL A 147 -16.07 -16.42 13.59
CA VAL A 147 -15.82 -17.85 13.83
C VAL A 147 -17.13 -18.62 14.04
N LYS A 148 -18.15 -18.00 14.65
CA LYS A 148 -19.49 -18.60 14.82
C LYS A 148 -20.31 -18.67 13.52
N CYS A 149 -19.91 -17.93 12.49
CA CYS A 149 -20.59 -17.93 11.19
C CYS A 149 -20.38 -19.27 10.48
N ASP A 150 -21.40 -19.71 9.74
CA ASP A 150 -21.40 -20.97 8.99
C ASP A 150 -20.58 -20.94 7.68
N ALA A 151 -20.01 -19.78 7.31
CA ALA A 151 -19.10 -19.66 6.17
C ALA A 151 -17.91 -20.63 6.31
N LYS A 152 -17.64 -21.43 5.27
CA LYS A 152 -16.51 -22.37 5.28
C LYS A 152 -15.16 -21.67 5.26
N HIS A 153 -15.06 -20.58 4.50
CA HIS A 153 -13.83 -19.80 4.36
C HIS A 153 -13.97 -18.46 5.06
N LYS A 154 -13.06 -18.18 5.99
CA LYS A 154 -13.09 -17.03 6.88
C LYS A 154 -11.81 -16.22 6.76
N PHE A 155 -11.92 -14.91 6.58
CA PHE A 155 -10.75 -14.04 6.46
C PHE A 155 -10.85 -12.77 7.31
N LEU A 156 -9.70 -12.20 7.67
CA LEU A 156 -9.64 -10.91 8.35
C LEU A 156 -9.08 -9.86 7.41
N SER A 157 -9.69 -8.68 7.44
CA SER A 157 -9.08 -7.47 6.87
C SER A 157 -8.64 -6.57 8.00
N ILE A 158 -7.36 -6.56 8.32
CA ILE A 158 -6.76 -5.61 9.25
C ILE A 158 -6.51 -4.31 8.46
N GLU A 159 -7.61 -3.67 8.07
CA GLU A 159 -7.64 -2.45 7.27
C GLU A 159 -8.81 -1.53 7.66
N PRO A 160 -8.55 -0.22 7.84
CA PRO A 160 -7.22 0.37 7.95
C PRO A 160 -6.53 -0.11 9.25
N PHE A 161 -5.25 -0.49 9.20
CA PHE A 161 -4.49 -0.86 10.40
C PHE A 161 -4.00 0.39 11.14
N ILE A 162 -4.79 0.87 12.09
CA ILE A 162 -4.66 2.23 12.68
C ILE A 162 -4.07 2.23 14.09
N GLU A 163 -4.00 1.07 14.74
CA GLU A 163 -3.50 0.91 16.09
C GLU A 163 -2.86 -0.47 16.25
N GLU A 164 -1.91 -0.60 17.16
CA GLU A 164 -1.35 -1.90 17.52
C GLU A 164 -2.43 -2.87 18.00
N ILE A 165 -2.35 -4.12 17.54
CA ILE A 165 -3.13 -5.24 18.08
C ILE A 165 -2.15 -6.11 18.85
N THR A 166 -2.23 -6.05 20.17
CA THR A 166 -1.36 -6.82 21.08
C THR A 166 -1.83 -8.27 21.21
N GLU A 167 -3.15 -8.48 21.12
CA GLU A 167 -3.77 -9.80 21.27
C GLU A 167 -4.73 -10.06 20.11
N ILE A 168 -4.48 -11.14 19.37
CA ILE A 168 -5.33 -11.62 18.29
C ILE A 168 -5.34 -13.14 18.27
N ASP A 169 -6.54 -13.72 18.29
CA ASP A 169 -6.76 -15.15 18.09
C ASP A 169 -7.14 -15.37 16.63
N LEU A 170 -6.37 -16.18 15.91
CA LEU A 170 -6.60 -16.49 14.50
C LEU A 170 -7.18 -17.90 14.32
N LYS A 171 -7.57 -18.58 15.41
CA LYS A 171 -8.19 -19.89 15.33
C LYS A 171 -9.47 -19.84 14.48
N GLY A 172 -9.51 -20.67 13.45
CA GLY A 172 -10.64 -20.74 12.52
C GLY A 172 -10.64 -19.63 11.44
N ILE A 173 -9.51 -18.94 11.25
CA ILE A 173 -9.29 -17.98 10.17
C ILE A 173 -8.34 -18.58 9.14
N ASP A 174 -8.70 -18.49 7.86
CA ASP A 174 -7.92 -19.04 6.75
C ASP A 174 -6.91 -18.05 6.16
N TRP A 175 -7.24 -16.75 6.22
CA TRP A 175 -6.52 -15.71 5.52
C TRP A 175 -6.58 -14.36 6.23
N VAL A 176 -5.45 -13.66 6.31
CA VAL A 176 -5.33 -12.33 6.91
C VAL A 176 -4.75 -11.37 5.88
N ILE A 177 -5.50 -10.30 5.62
CA ILE A 177 -5.13 -9.17 4.76
C ILE A 177 -4.72 -8.02 5.68
N VAL A 178 -3.53 -7.45 5.47
CA VAL A 178 -3.03 -6.30 6.24
C VAL A 178 -2.75 -5.13 5.32
N GLY A 179 -3.26 -3.94 5.68
CA GLY A 179 -3.03 -2.74 4.90
C GLY A 179 -3.21 -1.44 5.68
N GLY A 180 -2.40 -0.44 5.32
CA GLY A 180 -2.52 0.90 5.84
C GLY A 180 -3.74 1.65 5.31
N GLU A 181 -4.11 2.74 5.99
CA GLU A 181 -5.22 3.59 5.58
C GLU A 181 -5.00 4.20 4.18
N SER A 182 -6.05 4.18 3.36
CA SER A 182 -6.03 4.65 1.98
C SER A 182 -7.19 5.62 1.73
N GLY A 183 -7.09 6.42 0.67
CA GLY A 183 -8.08 7.45 0.33
C GLY A 183 -7.42 8.76 -0.10
N SER A 184 -8.23 9.73 -0.51
CA SER A 184 -7.78 11.09 -0.84
C SER A 184 -7.46 11.92 0.41
N ASN A 185 -8.14 11.66 1.52
CA ASN A 185 -8.08 12.45 2.76
C ASN A 185 -6.79 12.22 3.56
N GLU A 186 -6.75 12.77 4.78
CA GLU A 186 -5.72 12.41 5.76
C GLU A 186 -5.71 10.90 5.98
N VAL A 187 -4.52 10.33 6.10
CA VAL A 187 -4.33 8.89 6.30
C VAL A 187 -3.45 8.68 7.51
N ARG A 188 -3.94 7.87 8.45
CA ARG A 188 -3.22 7.47 9.65
C ARG A 188 -2.08 6.51 9.26
N PRO A 189 -0.84 6.78 9.68
CA PRO A 189 0.29 5.92 9.35
C PRO A 189 0.23 4.61 10.15
N MET A 190 0.43 3.51 9.44
CA MET A 190 0.65 2.19 10.03
C MET A 190 2.13 2.03 10.37
N LYS A 191 2.45 1.41 11.52
CA LYS A 191 3.84 1.15 11.91
C LYS A 191 4.32 -0.21 11.44
N LYS A 192 5.60 -0.30 11.08
CA LYS A 192 6.25 -1.53 10.60
C LYS A 192 6.11 -2.66 11.62
N GLU A 193 6.38 -2.37 12.90
CA GLU A 193 6.39 -3.34 13.98
C GLU A 193 5.04 -4.04 14.16
N TRP A 194 3.93 -3.33 13.91
CA TRP A 194 2.58 -3.89 13.99
C TRP A 194 2.35 -4.95 12.92
N VAL A 195 2.81 -4.70 11.70
CA VAL A 195 2.69 -5.64 10.57
C VAL A 195 3.48 -6.91 10.84
N PHE A 196 4.72 -6.79 11.35
CA PHE A 196 5.55 -7.96 11.67
C PHE A 196 4.91 -8.83 12.76
N LYS A 197 4.34 -8.24 13.81
CA LYS A 197 3.63 -9.00 14.85
C LYS A 197 2.48 -9.82 14.28
N ILE A 198 1.66 -9.23 13.40
CA ILE A 198 0.57 -9.96 12.74
C ILE A 198 1.09 -11.07 11.83
N LYS A 199 2.13 -10.77 11.03
CA LYS A 199 2.76 -11.75 10.14
C LYS A 199 3.27 -12.96 10.93
N ASP A 200 3.97 -12.71 12.04
CA ASP A 200 4.53 -13.77 12.87
C ASP A 200 3.42 -14.60 13.53
N LYS A 201 2.33 -13.96 13.98
CA LYS A 201 1.13 -14.68 14.45
C LYS A 201 0.48 -15.55 13.37
N CYS A 202 0.41 -15.07 12.14
CA CYS A 202 -0.08 -15.87 11.02
C CYS A 202 0.81 -17.09 10.78
N SER A 203 2.14 -16.91 10.82
CA SER A 203 3.10 -18.00 10.66
C SER A 203 3.00 -19.03 11.80
N GLU A 204 2.87 -18.58 13.05
CA GLU A 204 2.71 -19.45 14.24
C GLU A 204 1.45 -20.31 14.17
N GLN A 205 0.36 -19.78 13.60
CA GLN A 205 -0.94 -20.45 13.52
C GLN A 205 -1.25 -21.05 12.14
N ASN A 206 -0.27 -21.05 11.23
CA ASN A 206 -0.40 -21.54 9.85
C ASN A 206 -1.56 -20.91 9.06
N VAL A 207 -1.72 -19.59 9.21
CA VAL A 207 -2.75 -18.79 8.52
C VAL A 207 -2.10 -18.06 7.35
N LYS A 208 -2.77 -18.01 6.19
CA LYS A 208 -2.23 -17.32 5.01
C LYS A 208 -2.17 -15.82 5.28
N PHE A 209 -1.02 -15.21 4.97
CA PHE A 209 -0.77 -13.79 5.19
C PHE A 209 -0.64 -13.05 3.85
N PHE A 210 -1.39 -11.97 3.70
CA PHE A 210 -1.33 -11.06 2.56
C PHE A 210 -1.07 -9.64 3.05
N PHE A 211 0.06 -9.07 2.63
CA PHE A 211 0.34 -7.66 2.87
C PHE A 211 -0.07 -6.86 1.64
N LYS A 212 -1.12 -6.05 1.80
CA LYS A 212 -1.73 -5.31 0.70
C LYS A 212 -0.93 -4.07 0.34
N GLN A 213 -0.70 -3.19 1.33
CA GLN A 213 0.07 -1.95 1.16
C GLN A 213 0.32 -1.16 2.46
N TRP A 214 1.24 -0.21 2.44
CA TRP A 214 1.47 0.77 3.53
C TRP A 214 0.46 1.94 3.62
N GLY A 215 -0.51 2.03 2.70
CA GLY A 215 -1.46 3.15 2.62
C GLY A 215 -1.05 4.16 1.55
N LYS A 216 -0.83 5.44 1.90
CA LYS A 216 -0.20 6.40 0.96
C LYS A 216 1.31 6.14 0.89
N THR A 217 1.91 6.42 -0.28
CA THR A 217 3.36 6.30 -0.57
C THR A 217 4.24 6.92 0.52
N ARG A 218 3.87 8.11 1.04
CA ARG A 218 4.59 8.79 2.14
C ARG A 218 4.65 8.02 3.47
N ASN A 219 3.75 7.06 3.67
CA ASN A 219 3.71 6.22 4.87
C ASN A 219 4.54 4.94 4.70
N ASN A 220 5.03 4.66 3.49
CA ASN A 220 5.90 3.50 3.26
C ASN A 220 7.28 3.76 3.90
N PRO A 221 7.75 2.89 4.82
CA PRO A 221 9.08 3.03 5.42
C PRO A 221 10.22 2.85 4.39
N ASN A 222 9.95 2.23 3.24
CA ASN A 222 10.85 2.13 2.10
C ASN A 222 10.37 3.05 0.94
N PRO A 223 10.96 4.25 0.77
CA PRO A 223 10.58 5.17 -0.32
C PRO A 223 10.95 4.64 -1.72
N ASN A 224 11.79 3.61 -1.80
CA ASN A 224 12.16 2.96 -3.05
C ASN A 224 11.58 1.55 -3.16
N ASP A 225 10.48 1.27 -2.45
CA ASP A 225 9.76 0.00 -2.59
C ASP A 225 9.44 -0.24 -4.07
N PRO A 226 9.98 -1.31 -4.68
CA PRO A 226 9.84 -1.56 -6.11
C PRO A 226 8.38 -1.78 -6.51
N THR A 227 7.53 -2.18 -5.56
CA THR A 227 6.10 -2.44 -5.80
C THR A 227 5.26 -1.17 -5.86
N MET A 228 5.85 0.00 -5.58
CA MET A 228 5.22 1.30 -5.90
C MET A 228 5.32 1.64 -7.40
N ASN A 229 6.10 0.89 -8.17
CA ASN A 229 6.16 1.03 -9.61
C ASN A 229 4.93 0.37 -10.27
N LYS A 230 4.16 1.14 -11.04
CA LYS A 230 2.96 0.65 -11.77
C LYS A 230 3.22 -0.52 -12.71
N SER A 231 4.47 -0.71 -13.13
CA SER A 231 4.87 -1.82 -13.99
C SER A 231 5.22 -3.09 -13.22
N HIS A 232 5.24 -3.05 -11.88
CA HIS A 232 5.44 -4.23 -11.03
C HIS A 232 4.16 -5.09 -11.02
N ARG A 233 4.27 -6.43 -11.04
CA ARG A 233 3.09 -7.35 -10.95
C ARG A 233 2.24 -7.09 -9.74
N TYR A 234 2.91 -7.09 -8.60
CA TYR A 234 2.36 -6.75 -7.30
C TYR A 234 2.32 -5.23 -7.10
N TYR A 235 2.05 -4.44 -8.15
CA TYR A 235 1.92 -3.01 -7.96
C TYR A 235 0.88 -2.72 -6.88
N SER A 236 1.26 -1.90 -5.91
CA SER A 236 0.32 -1.32 -4.94
C SER A 236 0.68 0.14 -4.70
N LYS A 237 -0.33 0.98 -4.50
CA LYS A 237 -0.14 2.44 -4.42
C LYS A 237 0.81 2.85 -3.28
N GLY A 238 0.65 2.21 -2.12
CA GLY A 238 1.51 2.42 -0.96
C GLY A 238 2.77 1.56 -0.93
N GLY A 239 2.95 0.64 -1.88
CA GLY A 239 3.98 -0.40 -1.81
C GLY A 239 3.62 -1.50 -0.82
N ASN A 240 4.02 -2.73 -1.12
CA ASN A 240 3.72 -3.96 -0.37
C ASN A 240 4.96 -4.83 -0.10
N GLU A 241 6.15 -4.24 -0.17
CA GLU A 241 7.36 -4.92 0.25
C GLU A 241 7.50 -4.87 1.78
N LEU A 242 7.79 -6.02 2.38
CA LEU A 242 8.17 -6.18 3.78
C LEU A 242 9.53 -6.88 3.84
N ASP A 243 10.56 -6.16 4.32
CA ASP A 243 11.93 -6.68 4.45
C ASP A 243 12.49 -7.30 3.16
N GLY A 244 12.27 -6.62 2.03
CA GLY A 244 12.75 -7.10 0.71
C GLY A 244 11.96 -8.28 0.14
N LYS A 245 10.83 -8.66 0.77
CA LYS A 245 9.95 -9.75 0.34
C LYS A 245 8.53 -9.25 0.13
N ILE A 246 7.81 -9.90 -0.77
CA ILE A 246 6.42 -9.60 -1.09
C ILE A 246 5.56 -10.75 -0.56
N TYR A 247 4.52 -10.39 0.19
CA TYR A 247 3.60 -11.36 0.80
C TYR A 247 2.25 -11.29 0.09
N TRP A 248 2.15 -11.93 -1.09
CA TRP A 248 1.01 -11.80 -2.00
C TRP A 248 0.17 -13.09 -2.12
N THR A 249 0.04 -13.84 -1.03
CA THR A 249 -0.77 -15.07 -1.06
C THR A 249 -2.25 -14.72 -1.03
N ASN A 250 -2.94 -14.91 -2.16
CA ASN A 250 -4.40 -14.81 -2.25
C ASN A 250 -5.01 -16.19 -2.56
N PRO A 251 -5.65 -16.86 -1.60
CA PRO A 251 -6.17 -18.22 -1.78
C PRO A 251 -7.39 -18.31 -2.70
N THR A 252 -8.00 -17.18 -3.08
CA THR A 252 -9.18 -17.15 -3.95
C THR A 252 -8.81 -17.08 -5.44
N ILE A 253 -7.58 -16.71 -5.76
CA ILE A 253 -7.07 -16.72 -7.14
C ILE A 253 -6.62 -18.14 -7.45
N LYS A 254 -7.41 -18.86 -8.25
CA LYS A 254 -7.05 -20.20 -8.73
C LYS A 254 -5.85 -20.10 -9.67
N ASP A 255 -4.79 -20.82 -9.31
CA ASP A 255 -3.68 -21.22 -10.17
C ASP A 255 -3.03 -20.08 -10.96
N ASP A 256 -2.06 -19.42 -10.32
CA ASP A 256 -1.09 -18.65 -11.08
C ASP A 256 -0.20 -19.63 -11.85
N SER A 257 -0.69 -20.13 -12.99
CA SER A 257 0.06 -20.98 -13.93
C SER A 257 1.33 -20.32 -14.50
N THR A 258 1.70 -19.15 -13.98
CA THR A 258 2.97 -18.48 -14.24
C THR A 258 4.11 -19.45 -13.89
N PRO A 259 4.97 -19.79 -14.87
CA PRO A 259 6.12 -20.67 -14.63
C PRO A 259 7.00 -20.14 -13.51
N THR A 260 7.60 -21.05 -12.74
CA THR A 260 8.63 -20.71 -11.75
C THR A 260 10.02 -21.08 -12.25
N ILE A 261 11.02 -20.40 -11.69
CA ILE A 261 12.43 -20.76 -11.77
C ILE A 261 12.99 -20.92 -10.35
N ASN A 262 13.71 -22.01 -10.11
CA ASN A 262 14.39 -22.21 -8.83
C ASN A 262 15.75 -21.48 -8.86
N LEU A 263 15.96 -20.57 -7.91
CA LEU A 263 17.21 -19.84 -7.73
C LEU A 263 17.60 -19.89 -6.26
N PHE A 264 18.83 -20.33 -5.96
CA PHE A 264 19.36 -20.32 -4.60
C PHE A 264 18.45 -21.06 -3.58
N GLY A 265 17.76 -22.12 -4.01
CA GLY A 265 16.84 -22.90 -3.17
C GLY A 265 15.44 -22.29 -2.99
N TYR A 266 15.08 -21.25 -3.76
CA TYR A 266 13.75 -20.63 -3.73
C TYR A 266 13.13 -20.57 -5.12
N ASP A 267 11.80 -20.76 -5.18
CA ASP A 267 11.04 -20.63 -6.44
C ASP A 267 10.62 -19.17 -6.65
N TYR A 268 10.93 -18.64 -7.84
CA TYR A 268 10.58 -17.30 -8.28
C TYR A 268 9.70 -17.36 -9.51
N LEU A 269 8.70 -16.49 -9.61
CA LEU A 269 7.83 -16.43 -10.78
C LEU A 269 8.56 -15.80 -11.97
N VAL A 270 8.57 -16.53 -13.08
CA VAL A 270 9.05 -16.03 -14.37
C VAL A 270 8.03 -15.03 -14.91
N MET A 271 8.53 -13.89 -15.36
CA MET A 271 7.69 -12.81 -15.84
C MET A 271 7.68 -12.72 -17.36
N ASP A 272 8.86 -12.57 -17.95
CA ASP A 272 9.02 -12.49 -19.39
C ASP A 272 10.08 -13.51 -19.82
N GLU A 273 9.74 -14.24 -20.88
CA GLU A 273 10.67 -15.08 -21.62
C GLU A 273 10.82 -14.53 -23.06
N LEU A 274 12.05 -14.58 -23.58
CA LEU A 274 12.36 -14.34 -24.98
C LEU A 274 13.60 -15.16 -25.35
N ASP A 275 13.49 -16.00 -26.37
CA ASP A 275 14.49 -17.02 -26.68
C ASP A 275 14.73 -17.92 -25.45
N ASP A 276 15.96 -17.97 -24.93
CA ASP A 276 16.32 -18.70 -23.71
C ASP A 276 16.55 -17.79 -22.49
N LEU A 277 16.22 -16.50 -22.62
CA LEU A 277 16.32 -15.50 -21.56
C LEU A 277 15.05 -15.50 -20.72
N VAL A 278 15.22 -15.55 -19.41
CA VAL A 278 14.14 -15.46 -18.43
C VAL A 278 14.35 -14.25 -17.54
N THR A 279 13.27 -13.58 -17.18
CA THR A 279 13.26 -12.49 -16.21
C THR A 279 12.34 -12.85 -15.05
N ILE A 280 12.70 -12.38 -13.86
CA ILE A 280 11.85 -12.47 -12.67
C ILE A 280 11.49 -11.05 -12.20
N TRP A 281 10.40 -10.95 -11.45
CA TRP A 281 9.88 -9.67 -10.98
C TRP A 281 10.86 -8.94 -10.06
N GLU A 282 11.52 -9.68 -9.19
CA GLU A 282 12.43 -9.17 -8.16
C GLU A 282 13.63 -8.45 -8.75
N LEU A 283 14.09 -8.84 -9.94
CA LEU A 283 15.20 -8.19 -10.65
C LEU A 283 14.71 -7.05 -11.52
N LYS A 284 13.66 -7.27 -12.33
CA LYS A 284 13.16 -6.22 -13.22
C LYS A 284 12.69 -4.98 -12.48
N ALA A 285 12.02 -5.17 -11.34
CA ALA A 285 11.48 -4.06 -10.59
C ALA A 285 12.50 -3.44 -9.61
N HIS A 286 13.65 -4.09 -9.41
CA HIS A 286 14.69 -3.56 -8.52
C HIS A 286 15.21 -2.19 -8.99
N LEU A 287 15.33 -2.01 -10.31
CA LEU A 287 15.70 -0.73 -10.90
C LEU A 287 14.45 0.02 -11.38
N PRO A 288 14.39 1.35 -11.22
CA PRO A 288 13.29 2.14 -11.75
C PRO A 288 13.18 1.92 -13.26
N LEU A 289 12.03 1.41 -13.69
CA LEU A 289 11.75 1.20 -15.12
C LEU A 289 11.65 2.54 -15.85
N ALA A 290 12.07 2.51 -17.11
CA ALA A 290 11.85 3.60 -18.04
C ALA A 290 10.36 3.97 -18.07
N ASP A 291 10.06 5.27 -18.12
CA ASP A 291 8.70 5.69 -18.38
C ASP A 291 8.22 5.24 -19.77
N LYS A 292 6.92 5.40 -20.03
CA LYS A 292 6.31 4.95 -21.29
C LYS A 292 6.92 5.63 -22.51
N GLU A 293 7.29 6.91 -22.39
CA GLU A 293 7.87 7.67 -23.51
C GLU A 293 9.27 7.16 -23.85
N LEU A 294 10.10 6.93 -22.83
CA LEU A 294 11.43 6.38 -22.98
C LEU A 294 11.40 4.96 -23.54
N LEU A 295 10.41 4.13 -23.16
CA LEU A 295 10.23 2.80 -23.73
C LEU A 295 9.84 2.86 -25.22
N GLU A 296 8.93 3.76 -25.63
CA GLU A 296 8.57 3.92 -27.04
C GLU A 296 9.73 4.46 -27.88
N SER A 297 10.49 5.43 -27.34
CA SER A 297 11.70 5.94 -27.98
C SER A 297 12.74 4.83 -28.18
N LEU A 298 12.95 3.98 -27.16
CA LEU A 298 13.86 2.84 -27.25
C LEU A 298 13.38 1.79 -28.26
N LYS A 299 12.07 1.53 -28.36
CA LYS A 299 11.53 0.62 -29.39
C LYS A 299 11.83 1.14 -30.79
N GLU A 300 11.68 2.45 -31.01
CA GLU A 300 11.96 3.04 -32.31
C GLU A 300 13.46 2.98 -32.65
N ASP A 301 14.33 3.29 -31.69
CA ASP A 301 15.78 3.14 -31.86
C ASP A 301 16.16 1.68 -32.19
N ILE A 302 15.61 0.70 -31.49
CA ILE A 302 15.85 -0.73 -31.76
C ILE A 302 15.31 -1.16 -33.14
N ARG A 303 14.25 -0.53 -33.65
CA ARG A 303 13.77 -0.78 -35.02
C ARG A 303 14.77 -0.28 -36.06
N ILE A 304 15.27 0.94 -35.88
CA ILE A 304 16.13 1.64 -36.85
C ILE A 304 17.57 1.12 -36.77
N ASN A 305 18.16 1.11 -35.58
CA ASN A 305 19.58 0.88 -35.34
C ASN A 305 19.89 -0.54 -34.83
N GLY A 306 18.87 -1.30 -34.40
CA GLY A 306 19.08 -2.59 -33.74
C GLY A 306 19.46 -2.44 -32.27
N LEU A 307 19.85 -3.55 -31.64
CA LEU A 307 20.25 -3.54 -30.24
C LEU A 307 21.75 -3.26 -30.12
N ASN A 308 22.12 -2.07 -29.66
CA ASN A 308 23.52 -1.67 -29.49
C ASN A 308 24.20 -2.33 -28.28
N ASP A 309 23.48 -2.39 -27.15
CA ASP A 309 23.99 -2.99 -25.91
C ASP A 309 23.35 -4.36 -25.66
N PRO A 310 24.14 -5.44 -25.49
CA PRO A 310 23.59 -6.77 -25.29
C PRO A 310 22.78 -6.88 -24.00
N ILE A 311 21.86 -7.85 -23.95
CA ILE A 311 21.21 -8.25 -22.70
C ILE A 311 22.22 -9.03 -21.85
N LEU A 312 22.42 -8.61 -20.60
CA LEU A 312 23.36 -9.25 -19.69
C LEU A 312 22.62 -10.29 -18.84
N TYR A 313 23.19 -11.48 -18.73
CA TYR A 313 22.57 -12.59 -18.02
C TYR A 313 23.60 -13.39 -17.21
N ILE A 314 23.11 -14.16 -16.24
CA ILE A 314 23.83 -15.26 -15.60
C ILE A 314 23.18 -16.59 -15.96
N LYS A 315 23.95 -17.67 -16.00
CA LYS A 315 23.40 -19.02 -16.08
C LYS A 315 23.01 -19.50 -14.69
N THR A 316 21.81 -20.03 -14.60
CA THR A 316 21.29 -20.68 -13.41
C THR A 316 21.75 -22.14 -13.35
N GLU A 317 21.57 -22.81 -12.20
CA GLU A 317 21.92 -24.22 -12.04
C GLU A 317 21.14 -25.13 -13.01
N SER A 318 19.92 -24.74 -13.39
CA SER A 318 19.09 -25.42 -14.39
C SER A 318 19.51 -25.13 -15.84
N GLY A 319 20.51 -24.26 -16.05
CA GLY A 319 20.99 -23.85 -17.37
C GLY A 319 20.20 -22.73 -18.03
N GLN A 320 19.12 -22.23 -17.42
CA GLN A 320 18.35 -21.09 -17.92
C GLN A 320 19.18 -19.79 -17.80
N LYS A 321 18.99 -18.85 -18.74
CA LYS A 321 19.67 -17.55 -18.73
C LYS A 321 18.86 -16.49 -17.99
N LEU A 322 19.16 -16.26 -16.72
CA LEU A 322 18.51 -15.24 -15.92
C LEU A 322 19.05 -13.85 -16.29
N VAL A 323 18.17 -12.98 -16.78
CA VAL A 323 18.53 -11.60 -17.14
C VAL A 323 18.84 -10.80 -15.87
N VAL A 324 20.00 -10.15 -15.89
CA VAL A 324 20.48 -9.27 -14.82
C VAL A 324 20.40 -7.80 -15.26
N GLU A 325 20.66 -7.51 -16.54
CA GLU A 325 20.65 -6.15 -17.08
C GLU A 325 20.02 -6.13 -18.48
N GLY A 326 19.38 -5.01 -18.83
CA GLY A 326 18.69 -4.88 -20.10
C GLY A 326 17.19 -5.24 -20.04
N HIS A 327 16.57 -5.32 -18.86
CA HIS A 327 15.14 -5.63 -18.70
C HIS A 327 14.22 -4.77 -19.59
N THR A 328 14.45 -3.45 -19.66
CA THR A 328 13.69 -2.54 -20.54
C THR A 328 13.93 -2.84 -22.01
N ARG A 329 15.19 -3.15 -22.39
CA ARG A 329 15.54 -3.54 -23.77
C ARG A 329 14.87 -4.86 -24.16
N LEU A 330 14.86 -5.86 -23.26
CA LEU A 330 14.17 -7.12 -23.46
C LEU A 330 12.66 -6.92 -23.66
N MET A 331 12.04 -6.06 -22.84
CA MET A 331 10.63 -5.70 -23.00
C MET A 331 10.34 -5.06 -24.37
N ALA A 332 11.22 -4.15 -24.83
CA ALA A 332 11.10 -3.54 -26.14
C ALA A 332 11.24 -4.59 -27.27
N LEU A 333 12.25 -5.46 -27.20
CA LEU A 333 12.49 -6.54 -28.17
C LEU A 333 11.31 -7.51 -28.25
N LYS A 334 10.77 -7.94 -27.09
CA LYS A 334 9.60 -8.80 -27.00
C LYS A 334 8.37 -8.14 -27.63
N SER A 335 8.15 -6.85 -27.36
CA SER A 335 7.06 -6.08 -27.97
C SER A 335 7.20 -5.98 -29.49
N LEU A 336 8.44 -5.93 -29.99
CA LEU A 336 8.77 -5.90 -31.41
C LEU A 336 8.82 -7.29 -32.06
N LYS A 337 8.63 -8.37 -31.28
CA LYS A 337 8.75 -9.77 -31.72
C LYS A 337 10.09 -10.08 -32.40
N LYS A 338 11.19 -9.44 -31.94
CA LYS A 338 12.55 -9.74 -32.42
C LYS A 338 13.10 -10.98 -31.70
N THR A 339 13.75 -11.88 -32.44
CA THR A 339 14.46 -13.06 -31.93
C THR A 339 15.96 -12.95 -32.24
N GLY A 340 16.78 -13.86 -31.70
CA GLY A 340 18.23 -13.86 -31.95
C GLY A 340 18.91 -12.68 -31.27
N VAL A 341 18.47 -12.38 -30.05
CA VAL A 341 18.87 -11.19 -29.30
C VAL A 341 20.37 -11.26 -28.97
N ALA A 342 21.09 -10.15 -29.17
CA ALA A 342 22.47 -10.05 -28.73
C ALA A 342 22.55 -10.14 -27.20
N THR A 343 23.27 -11.14 -26.70
CA THR A 343 23.39 -11.44 -25.28
C THR A 343 24.84 -11.55 -24.85
N LYS A 344 25.12 -11.29 -23.58
CA LYS A 344 26.44 -11.47 -22.98
C LYS A 344 26.33 -12.07 -21.58
N GLU A 345 27.03 -13.17 -21.37
CA GLU A 345 27.11 -13.82 -20.07
C GLU A 345 28.01 -13.02 -19.13
N LEU A 346 27.54 -12.79 -17.91
CA LEU A 346 28.36 -12.28 -16.81
C LEU A 346 29.20 -13.42 -16.27
N LYS A 347 30.53 -13.23 -16.22
CA LYS A 347 31.47 -14.23 -15.69
C LYS A 347 31.66 -14.15 -14.18
N GLU A 348 31.04 -13.17 -13.53
CA GLU A 348 31.09 -13.00 -12.09
C GLU A 348 30.22 -14.04 -11.39
N THR A 349 30.75 -14.65 -10.33
CA THR A 349 30.00 -15.59 -9.50
C THR A 349 29.14 -14.80 -8.51
N LEU A 350 27.81 -14.90 -8.67
CA LEU A 350 26.82 -14.25 -7.80
C LEU A 350 25.99 -15.35 -7.13
N ASN A 351 26.12 -15.49 -5.82
CA ASN A 351 25.62 -16.62 -5.04
C ASN A 351 24.26 -16.35 -4.36
N SER A 352 23.71 -15.16 -4.55
CA SER A 352 22.40 -14.81 -4.01
C SER A 352 21.71 -13.75 -4.85
N LEU A 353 20.39 -13.65 -4.71
CA LEU A 353 19.61 -12.60 -5.35
C LEU A 353 20.03 -11.19 -4.85
N ASP A 354 20.45 -11.09 -3.59
CA ASP A 354 20.97 -9.85 -3.00
C ASP A 354 22.28 -9.41 -3.68
N GLU A 355 23.18 -10.35 -3.99
CA GLU A 355 24.41 -10.07 -4.74
C GLU A 355 24.12 -9.61 -6.17
N ILE A 356 23.15 -10.23 -6.85
CA ILE A 356 22.70 -9.82 -8.18
C ILE A 356 22.16 -8.38 -8.15
N LYS A 357 21.27 -8.08 -7.20
CA LYS A 357 20.70 -6.74 -7.01
C LYS A 357 21.79 -5.70 -6.74
N LEU A 358 22.75 -6.00 -5.86
CA LEU A 358 23.88 -5.12 -5.58
C LEU A 358 24.76 -4.91 -6.82
N TRP A 359 25.01 -5.96 -7.61
CA TRP A 359 25.72 -5.86 -8.88
C TRP A 359 24.97 -4.93 -9.85
N MET A 360 23.66 -5.10 -9.99
CA MET A 360 22.81 -4.24 -10.84
C MET A 360 22.94 -2.78 -10.45
N VAL A 361 22.86 -2.46 -9.16
CA VAL A 361 23.02 -1.08 -8.64
C VAL A 361 24.40 -0.52 -9.00
N LYS A 362 25.47 -1.26 -8.72
CA LYS A 362 26.86 -0.84 -9.03
C LYS A 362 27.05 -0.61 -10.53
N HIS A 363 26.48 -1.48 -11.36
CA HIS A 363 26.52 -1.35 -12.81
C HIS A 363 25.84 -0.06 -13.28
N GLN A 364 24.64 0.24 -12.76
CA GLN A 364 23.92 1.47 -13.13
C GLN A 364 24.60 2.75 -12.64
N LEU A 365 25.33 2.70 -11.52
CA LEU A 365 26.12 3.84 -11.03
C LEU A 365 27.30 4.21 -11.92
N GLY A 366 27.69 3.33 -12.86
CA GLY A 366 28.67 3.60 -13.90
C GLY A 366 28.19 4.53 -15.02
N ARG A 367 26.89 4.89 -15.06
CA ARG A 367 26.34 5.83 -16.03
C ARG A 367 26.99 7.23 -15.87
N ARG A 368 27.41 7.83 -16.99
CA ARG A 368 28.21 9.07 -17.01
C ARG A 368 27.46 10.31 -16.49
N ASN A 369 26.14 10.36 -16.65
CA ASN A 369 25.33 11.57 -16.45
C ASN A 369 24.37 11.49 -15.24
N LEU A 370 24.75 10.82 -14.15
CA LEU A 370 23.92 10.76 -12.95
C LEU A 370 24.21 11.94 -12.00
N SER A 371 23.16 12.67 -11.62
CA SER A 371 23.20 13.63 -10.52
C SER A 371 23.51 12.95 -9.19
N ASN A 372 23.95 13.73 -8.20
CA ASN A 372 24.23 13.19 -6.87
C ASN A 372 22.98 12.59 -6.19
N ALA A 373 21.80 13.17 -6.45
CA ALA A 373 20.54 12.66 -5.94
C ALA A 373 20.17 11.30 -6.57
N GLU A 374 20.36 11.15 -7.89
CA GLU A 374 20.12 9.88 -8.58
C GLU A 374 21.13 8.80 -8.15
N ARG A 375 22.41 9.16 -7.97
CA ARG A 375 23.43 8.22 -7.44
C ARG A 375 23.05 7.71 -6.05
N ILE A 376 22.65 8.60 -5.15
CA ILE A 376 22.22 8.22 -3.80
C ILE A 376 20.93 7.40 -3.88
N SER A 377 19.96 7.79 -4.70
CA SER A 377 18.70 7.05 -4.89
C SER A 377 18.93 5.62 -5.37
N LEU A 378 19.80 5.43 -6.38
CA LEU A 378 20.21 4.10 -6.86
C LEU A 378 20.91 3.29 -5.77
N ALA A 379 21.91 3.87 -5.09
CA ALA A 379 22.63 3.20 -4.01
C ALA A 379 21.71 2.84 -2.83
N TRP A 380 20.66 3.62 -2.60
CA TRP A 380 19.68 3.38 -1.54
C TRP A 380 18.88 2.09 -1.74
N LEU A 381 18.77 1.59 -2.97
CA LEU A 381 18.15 0.29 -3.26
C LEU A 381 18.89 -0.87 -2.56
N SER A 382 20.17 -0.70 -2.25
CA SER A 382 20.97 -1.69 -1.51
C SER A 382 20.79 -1.59 0.01
N LYS A 383 20.04 -0.61 0.52
CA LYS A 383 19.83 -0.41 1.96
C LYS A 383 19.30 -1.66 2.68
N PRO A 384 18.25 -2.37 2.20
CA PRO A 384 17.74 -3.56 2.88
C PRO A 384 18.80 -4.67 2.99
N THR A 385 19.60 -4.86 1.94
CA THR A 385 20.69 -5.84 1.92
C THR A 385 21.79 -5.47 2.93
N ILE A 386 22.17 -4.19 2.99
CA ILE A 386 23.16 -3.69 3.96
C ILE A 386 22.65 -3.86 5.41
N GLU A 387 21.39 -3.54 5.67
CA GLU A 387 20.77 -3.71 7.00
C GLU A 387 20.68 -5.18 7.42
N LYS A 388 20.38 -6.08 6.47
CA LYS A 388 20.39 -7.53 6.69
C LYS A 388 21.80 -8.02 7.08
N LEU A 389 22.83 -7.64 6.32
CA LEU A 389 24.22 -7.99 6.63
C LEU A 389 24.67 -7.44 7.99
N ALA A 390 24.29 -6.20 8.31
CA ALA A 390 24.56 -5.59 9.61
C ALA A 390 23.93 -6.39 10.75
N LYS A 391 22.68 -6.84 10.59
CA LYS A 391 21.97 -7.67 11.57
C LYS A 391 22.61 -9.06 11.71
N GLU A 392 23.02 -9.68 10.60
CA GLU A 392 23.71 -10.97 10.61
C GLU A 392 25.05 -10.88 11.36
N ASN A 393 25.85 -9.84 11.12
CA ASN A 393 27.11 -9.60 11.83
C ASN A 393 26.90 -9.45 13.34
N LEU A 394 25.86 -8.71 13.75
CA LEU A 394 25.49 -8.58 15.17
C LEU A 394 25.04 -9.92 15.77
N SER A 395 24.29 -10.74 15.03
CA SER A 395 23.82 -12.04 15.51
C SER A 395 24.96 -13.05 15.69
N LYS A 396 25.95 -13.05 14.79
CA LYS A 396 27.18 -13.87 14.92
C LYS A 396 27.99 -13.44 16.15
N GLY A 397 28.11 -12.13 16.39
CA GLY A 397 28.73 -11.60 17.60
C GLY A 397 28.04 -12.08 18.88
N GLY A 398 26.70 -12.04 18.94
CA GLY A 398 25.94 -12.53 20.10
C GLY A 398 26.08 -14.03 20.35
N GLN A 399 26.21 -14.85 19.31
CA GLN A 399 26.44 -16.29 19.46
C GLN A 399 27.86 -16.63 19.95
N VAL A 400 28.87 -15.85 19.56
CA VAL A 400 30.25 -16.00 20.06
C VAL A 400 30.31 -15.71 21.57
N PHE A 401 29.61 -14.67 22.04
CA PHE A 401 29.53 -14.36 23.48
C PHE A 401 28.79 -15.43 24.30
N SER A 402 27.86 -16.18 23.71
CA SER A 402 27.16 -17.26 24.40
C SER A 402 27.94 -18.58 24.44
N LYS A 403 28.96 -18.76 23.60
CA LYS A 403 29.72 -20.03 23.49
C LYS A 403 31.09 -20.01 24.18
N ASN A 404 31.65 -18.84 24.51
CA ASN A 404 32.97 -18.76 25.14
C ASN A 404 32.86 -18.54 26.67
N GLN A 405 32.66 -19.63 27.41
CA GLN A 405 33.35 -19.79 28.69
C GLN A 405 34.63 -20.60 28.40
N LEU A 406 35.78 -19.98 28.65
CA LEU A 406 37.13 -20.57 28.70
C LEU A 406 37.72 -21.00 27.35
N GLU A 407 38.38 -20.07 26.65
CA GLU A 407 39.77 -20.19 26.17
C GLU A 407 40.14 -18.96 25.31
N GLU A 408 41.31 -18.37 25.60
CA GLU A 408 41.85 -17.22 24.89
C GLU A 408 42.27 -17.60 23.46
N LYS A 409 41.56 -17.11 22.44
CA LYS A 409 42.08 -16.98 21.07
C LYS A 409 41.31 -15.92 20.27
N GLU A 410 42.10 -15.02 19.67
CA GLU A 410 41.80 -13.99 18.66
C GLU A 410 40.43 -13.29 18.72
N GLN A 411 40.43 -12.06 19.26
CA GLN A 411 39.37 -11.08 19.07
C GLN A 411 39.24 -10.76 17.57
N THR A 412 38.29 -11.41 16.91
CA THR A 412 37.76 -10.91 15.63
C THR A 412 36.96 -9.64 15.95
N GLU A 413 37.52 -8.47 15.63
CA GLU A 413 36.82 -7.19 15.76
C GLU A 413 35.49 -7.26 15.00
N ILE A 414 34.38 -7.12 15.72
CA ILE A 414 33.05 -7.07 15.11
C ILE A 414 32.90 -5.71 14.42
N GLU A 415 33.05 -5.69 13.10
CA GLU A 415 32.94 -4.46 12.31
C GLU A 415 31.50 -3.93 12.35
N LYS A 416 31.29 -2.80 13.04
CA LYS A 416 30.00 -2.13 13.12
C LYS A 416 29.66 -1.50 11.77
N VAL A 417 28.65 -2.03 11.09
CA VAL A 417 28.21 -1.52 9.78
C VAL A 417 27.40 -0.23 9.95
N ASP A 418 27.92 0.89 9.43
CA ASP A 418 27.17 2.14 9.27
C ASP A 418 26.48 2.15 7.90
N THR A 419 25.18 1.89 7.90
CA THR A 419 24.36 1.79 6.68
C THR A 419 24.49 3.04 5.80
N TYR A 420 24.55 4.25 6.38
CA TYR A 420 24.67 5.48 5.60
C TYR A 420 26.08 5.65 5.00
N ALA A 421 27.11 5.17 5.69
CA ALA A 421 28.47 5.18 5.17
C ALA A 421 28.64 4.18 4.01
N GLU A 422 28.03 2.99 4.10
CA GLU A 422 28.05 2.02 3.01
C GLU A 422 27.28 2.52 1.78
N ILE A 423 26.10 3.11 1.95
CA ILE A 423 25.37 3.74 0.84
C ILE A 423 26.20 4.88 0.22
N ALA A 424 26.87 5.70 1.05
CA ALA A 424 27.73 6.77 0.56
C ALA A 424 28.91 6.24 -0.27
N LYS A 425 29.53 5.14 0.16
CA LYS A 425 30.60 4.45 -0.56
C LYS A 425 30.11 3.91 -1.90
N ILE A 426 28.96 3.24 -1.93
CA ILE A 426 28.35 2.74 -3.16
C ILE A 426 28.03 3.91 -4.13
N ALA A 427 27.40 4.97 -3.63
CA ALA A 427 27.01 6.13 -4.43
C ALA A 427 28.19 7.00 -4.90
N ASN A 428 29.40 6.78 -4.38
CA ASN A 428 30.53 7.70 -4.48
C ASN A 428 30.13 9.13 -4.05
N SER A 429 29.52 9.23 -2.87
CA SER A 429 29.01 10.49 -2.30
C SER A 429 29.40 10.64 -0.83
N SER A 430 29.09 11.79 -0.23
CA SER A 430 29.37 12.02 1.19
C SER A 430 28.28 11.39 2.07
N ARG A 431 28.67 10.83 3.23
CA ARG A 431 27.73 10.38 4.27
C ARG A 431 26.72 11.48 4.64
N THR A 432 27.17 12.74 4.70
CA THR A 432 26.30 13.90 4.98
C THR A 432 25.23 14.08 3.92
N SER A 433 25.56 13.90 2.63
CA SER A 433 24.59 13.97 1.53
C SER A 433 23.54 12.87 1.65
N VAL A 434 23.96 11.65 1.96
CA VAL A 434 23.08 10.50 2.17
C VAL A 434 22.12 10.74 3.34
N VAL A 435 22.61 11.26 4.47
CA VAL A 435 21.78 11.60 5.63
C VAL A 435 20.76 12.70 5.29
N ARG A 436 21.19 13.76 4.60
CA ARG A 436 20.28 14.85 4.16
C ARG A 436 19.22 14.34 3.21
N PHE A 437 19.60 13.47 2.26
CA PHE A 437 18.67 12.80 1.37
C PHE A 437 17.62 12.00 2.16
N SER A 438 18.05 11.21 3.16
CA SER A 438 17.16 10.50 4.09
C SER A 438 16.13 11.43 4.75
N GLN A 439 16.59 12.59 5.23
CA GLN A 439 15.76 13.55 5.95
C GLN A 439 14.74 14.21 5.03
N VAL A 440 15.12 14.50 3.78
CA VAL A 440 14.19 15.03 2.77
C VAL A 440 13.13 13.99 2.44
N LEU A 441 13.49 12.72 2.25
CA LEU A 441 12.49 11.67 1.98
C LEU A 441 11.53 11.45 3.18
N ALA A 442 12.03 11.62 4.41
CA ALA A 442 11.23 11.42 5.61
C ALA A 442 10.31 12.60 5.95
N SER A 443 10.64 13.82 5.53
CA SER A 443 9.99 15.05 6.03
C SER A 443 9.64 16.08 4.96
N GLY A 444 10.01 15.85 3.69
CA GLY A 444 9.69 16.73 2.58
C GLY A 444 8.25 16.59 2.11
N SER A 445 7.70 17.68 1.57
CA SER A 445 6.45 17.63 0.81
C SER A 445 6.63 16.81 -0.48
N GLU A 446 5.52 16.27 -1.01
CA GLU A 446 5.52 15.46 -2.23
C GLU A 446 6.19 16.18 -3.41
N THR A 447 5.93 17.48 -3.55
CA THR A 447 6.56 18.35 -4.56
C THR A 447 8.07 18.48 -4.37
N ILE A 448 8.57 18.58 -3.14
CA ILE A 448 10.01 18.66 -2.87
C ILE A 448 10.69 17.33 -3.19
N ILE A 449 10.07 16.21 -2.77
CA ILE A 449 10.60 14.87 -3.01
C ILE A 449 10.66 14.58 -4.51
N ASP A 450 9.58 14.86 -5.27
CA ASP A 450 9.53 14.62 -6.71
C ASP A 450 10.59 15.45 -7.47
N ASN A 451 10.74 16.73 -7.12
CA ASN A 451 11.78 17.57 -7.72
C ASN A 451 13.20 17.11 -7.35
N LEU A 452 13.42 16.60 -6.14
CA LEU A 452 14.72 16.05 -5.75
C LEU A 452 15.04 14.77 -6.54
N LEU A 453 14.08 13.85 -6.64
CA LEU A 453 14.25 12.56 -7.33
C LEU A 453 14.44 12.74 -8.84
N LYS A 454 13.82 13.76 -9.45
CA LYS A 454 14.03 14.13 -10.86
C LYS A 454 15.32 14.92 -11.11
N GLY A 455 16.09 15.23 -10.07
CA GLY A 455 17.30 16.04 -10.19
C GLY A 455 17.05 17.54 -10.45
N ASN A 456 15.80 18.01 -10.37
CA ASN A 456 15.43 19.42 -10.57
C ASN A 456 15.97 20.33 -9.47
N ILE A 457 16.18 19.81 -8.26
CA ILE A 457 16.78 20.53 -7.13
C ILE A 457 17.89 19.71 -6.47
N SER A 458 18.89 20.39 -5.91
CA SER A 458 19.97 19.73 -5.18
C SER A 458 19.51 19.21 -3.82
N ILE A 459 20.17 18.16 -3.30
CA ILE A 459 19.94 17.62 -1.94
C ILE A 459 20.05 18.73 -0.89
N GLY A 460 21.02 19.64 -1.04
CA GLY A 460 21.22 20.76 -0.13
C GLY A 460 20.05 21.74 -0.13
N SER A 461 19.54 22.09 -1.33
CA SER A 461 18.38 22.96 -1.49
C SER A 461 17.12 22.32 -0.91
N ALA A 462 16.85 21.06 -1.27
CA ALA A 462 15.71 20.31 -0.75
C ALA A 462 15.74 20.20 0.79
N HIS A 463 16.91 19.90 1.37
CA HIS A 463 17.09 19.84 2.82
C HIS A 463 16.98 21.22 3.51
N ALA A 464 17.32 22.31 2.82
CA ALA A 464 17.07 23.66 3.33
C ALA A 464 15.57 23.98 3.33
N SER A 465 14.84 23.56 2.29
CA SER A 465 13.38 23.75 2.19
C SER A 465 12.64 23.06 3.34
N ILE A 466 12.95 21.80 3.66
CA ILE A 466 12.31 21.11 4.81
C ILE A 466 12.64 21.76 6.16
N LYS A 467 13.79 22.43 6.27
CA LYS A 467 14.18 23.16 7.49
C LYS A 467 13.42 24.48 7.62
N LYS A 468 13.13 25.14 6.50
CA LYS A 468 12.27 26.32 6.44
C LYS A 468 10.79 25.97 6.69
N GLU A 469 10.39 24.74 6.31
CA GLU A 469 9.07 24.16 6.57
C GLU A 469 8.91 23.54 7.97
N LYS A 470 9.95 23.57 8.84
CA LYS A 470 9.72 23.23 10.26
C LYS A 470 8.56 24.09 10.76
N PRO A 471 7.56 23.52 11.46
CA PRO A 471 6.56 24.33 12.10
C PRO A 471 7.32 25.24 13.06
N GLN A 472 7.40 26.54 12.74
CA GLN A 472 7.41 27.51 13.82
C GLN A 472 6.21 27.11 14.67
N GLN A 473 6.45 26.77 15.94
CA GLN A 473 5.50 27.18 16.94
C GLN A 473 5.29 28.67 16.70
N LYS A 474 4.29 29.00 15.88
CA LYS A 474 3.81 30.36 15.76
C LYS A 474 3.29 30.65 17.15
N THR A 475 4.08 31.37 17.93
CA THR A 475 3.56 32.16 19.03
C THR A 475 2.52 33.05 18.38
N ILE A 476 1.25 32.66 18.50
CA ILE A 476 0.14 33.46 18.03
C ILE A 476 0.19 34.72 18.88
N THR A 477 0.67 35.82 18.30
CA THR A 477 0.50 37.14 18.90
C THR A 477 -0.99 37.40 19.01
N GLU A 478 -1.44 37.84 20.19
CA GLU A 478 -2.86 38.05 20.54
C GLU A 478 -3.65 38.90 19.53
N THR A 479 -2.96 39.65 18.68
CA THR A 479 -3.52 40.51 17.63
C THR A 479 -4.11 39.74 16.44
N GLU A 480 -3.66 38.53 16.10
CA GLU A 480 -4.24 37.74 14.98
C GLU A 480 -5.55 37.02 15.36
N LYS A 481 -5.97 37.05 16.63
CA LYS A 481 -7.13 36.30 17.14
C LYS A 481 -8.51 36.87 16.77
N ILE A 482 -8.59 38.09 16.21
CA ILE A 482 -9.86 38.86 16.25
C ILE A 482 -10.55 39.05 14.87
N GLU A 483 -9.93 38.74 13.73
CA GLU A 483 -10.58 38.99 12.42
C GLU A 483 -11.62 37.95 11.96
N TYR A 484 -11.66 36.75 12.56
CA TYR A 484 -12.49 35.62 12.09
C TYR A 484 -13.66 35.26 13.01
N LEU A 485 -13.90 36.09 14.02
CA LEU A 485 -14.89 35.85 15.08
C LEU A 485 -15.84 37.04 15.17
N THR A 486 -17.10 36.80 14.81
CA THR A 486 -18.17 37.80 14.92
C THR A 486 -19.10 37.40 16.05
N VAL A 487 -19.25 38.24 17.08
CA VAL A 487 -20.27 38.02 18.12
C VAL A 487 -21.62 38.48 17.57
N LEU A 488 -22.58 37.56 17.57
CA LEU A 488 -23.93 37.74 17.07
C LEU A 488 -24.85 38.18 18.22
N LYS A 489 -25.83 39.03 17.91
CA LYS A 489 -26.86 39.49 18.86
C LYS A 489 -28.07 38.58 18.91
N SER A 490 -28.29 37.78 17.86
CA SER A 490 -29.35 36.77 17.79
C SER A 490 -28.98 35.65 16.82
N ILE A 491 -29.68 34.52 16.91
CA ILE A 491 -29.54 33.42 15.94
C ILE A 491 -29.97 33.87 14.53
N ASP A 492 -30.98 34.72 14.41
CA ASP A 492 -31.49 35.15 13.11
C ASP A 492 -30.53 36.10 12.38
N GLU A 493 -29.80 36.95 13.12
CA GLU A 493 -28.66 37.71 12.56
C GLU A 493 -27.57 36.75 12.02
N GLY A 494 -27.30 35.66 12.74
CA GLY A 494 -26.37 34.64 12.28
C GLY A 494 -26.81 33.99 10.97
N LYS A 495 -28.09 33.63 10.86
CA LYS A 495 -28.64 33.01 9.64
C LYS A 495 -28.55 33.95 8.43
N GLU A 496 -28.84 35.23 8.62
CA GLU A 496 -28.71 36.25 7.58
C GLU A 496 -27.25 36.38 7.11
N LYS A 497 -26.30 36.43 8.04
CA LYS A 497 -24.86 36.49 7.74
C LYS A 497 -24.33 35.22 7.07
N ILE A 498 -24.89 34.03 7.37
CA ILE A 498 -24.60 32.81 6.59
C ILE A 498 -25.11 32.95 5.16
N SER A 499 -26.34 33.45 4.97
CA SER A 499 -26.94 33.61 3.64
C SER A 499 -26.17 34.62 2.77
N ASN A 500 -25.61 35.67 3.39
CA ASN A 500 -24.81 36.67 2.71
C ASN A 500 -23.34 36.24 2.52
N GLY A 501 -22.94 35.09 3.08
CA GLY A 501 -21.59 34.57 2.99
C GLY A 501 -20.58 35.36 3.82
N ASP A 502 -21.02 36.05 4.88
CA ASP A 502 -20.17 36.81 5.81
C ASP A 502 -19.54 35.90 6.88
N ILE A 503 -20.26 34.84 7.27
CA ILE A 503 -19.79 33.78 8.18
C ILE A 503 -20.14 32.41 7.60
N ASP A 504 -19.37 31.38 7.95
CA ASP A 504 -19.54 30.04 7.40
C ASP A 504 -20.28 29.11 8.38
N VAL A 505 -20.21 29.38 9.69
CA VAL A 505 -20.85 28.59 10.76
C VAL A 505 -21.31 29.49 11.92
N ILE A 506 -22.44 29.14 12.54
CA ILE A 506 -22.90 29.72 13.82
C ILE A 506 -22.64 28.71 14.95
N MET A 507 -22.01 29.15 16.02
CA MET A 507 -21.88 28.39 17.27
C MET A 507 -22.71 29.06 18.37
N VAL A 508 -23.54 28.26 19.05
CA VAL A 508 -24.41 28.73 20.13
C VAL A 508 -23.92 28.17 21.46
N PHE A 509 -23.73 29.03 22.47
CA PHE A 509 -23.21 28.65 23.79
C PHE A 509 -24.17 29.04 24.90
N ASP A 510 -24.19 28.25 25.97
CA ASP A 510 -25.18 28.36 27.05
C ASP A 510 -24.72 29.22 28.25
N LYS A 511 -23.45 29.70 28.29
CA LYS A 511 -22.89 30.66 29.29
C LYS A 511 -21.64 31.40 28.76
N THR A 512 -21.34 32.58 29.33
CA THR A 512 -20.29 33.53 28.90
C THR A 512 -18.84 33.20 29.31
N ASP A 513 -18.60 32.19 30.14
CA ASP A 513 -17.28 32.08 30.78
C ASP A 513 -16.34 31.15 30.00
N LYS A 514 -15.59 31.78 29.10
CA LYS A 514 -14.43 31.32 28.34
C LYS A 514 -14.71 30.45 27.12
N LEU A 515 -14.83 31.14 25.99
CA LEU A 515 -14.70 30.55 24.68
C LEU A 515 -13.25 30.70 24.16
N ASP A 516 -12.41 29.70 24.40
CA ASP A 516 -11.14 29.55 23.67
C ASP A 516 -11.41 28.81 22.34
N VAL A 517 -11.97 29.53 21.35
CA VAL A 517 -12.08 28.98 19.99
C VAL A 517 -10.69 28.86 19.39
N LEU A 518 -10.11 27.67 19.43
CA LEU A 518 -8.92 27.32 18.65
C LEU A 518 -9.35 26.90 17.24
N ASN A 519 -9.79 27.86 16.42
CA ASN A 519 -10.00 27.60 15.00
C ASN A 519 -8.65 27.54 14.28
N LYS A 520 -8.13 26.34 14.04
CA LYS A 520 -6.89 26.12 13.28
C LYS A 520 -7.08 26.29 11.77
N ASN A 521 -8.30 26.50 11.29
CA ASN A 521 -8.60 26.68 9.89
C ASN A 521 -8.92 28.16 9.58
N PRO A 522 -7.95 28.94 9.05
CA PRO A 522 -8.11 30.36 8.78
C PRO A 522 -9.10 30.67 7.65
N LYS A 523 -9.72 29.64 7.04
CA LYS A 523 -10.71 29.78 5.96
C LYS A 523 -12.16 29.70 6.44
N ILE A 524 -12.41 29.49 7.73
CA ILE A 524 -13.76 29.36 8.30
C ILE A 524 -14.01 30.57 9.21
N ARG A 525 -15.00 31.38 8.85
CA ARG A 525 -15.48 32.53 9.62
C ARG A 525 -16.60 32.09 10.54
N ILE A 526 -16.48 32.40 11.83
CA ILE A 526 -17.37 31.86 12.87
C ILE A 526 -18.20 33.00 13.48
N GLY A 527 -19.53 32.83 13.44
CA GLY A 527 -20.45 33.63 14.24
C GLY A 527 -20.70 32.96 15.59
N VAL A 528 -20.64 33.71 16.68
CA VAL A 528 -20.88 33.19 18.03
C VAL A 528 -22.07 33.88 18.66
N TYR A 529 -23.07 33.11 19.07
CA TYR A 529 -24.23 33.61 19.81
C TYR A 529 -24.25 32.99 21.21
N TYR A 530 -24.46 33.83 22.23
CA TYR A 530 -24.62 33.38 23.62
C TYR A 530 -26.10 33.41 23.98
N LEU A 531 -26.61 32.28 24.48
CA LEU A 531 -27.93 32.22 25.09
C LEU A 531 -27.86 33.00 26.41
N SER A 532 -28.74 33.99 26.54
CA SER A 532 -28.87 34.84 27.73
C SER A 532 -29.53 34.11 28.89
#